data_AF-A0A060YZG5-F1
#
_entry.id   AF-A0A060YZG5-F1
#
_cell.length_a   1.000
_cell.length_b   1.000
_cell.length_c   1.000
_cell.angle_alpha   90.00
_cell.angle_beta   90.00
_cell.angle_gamma   90.00
#
_symmetry.space_group_name_H-M   'P 1'
#
loop_
_entity.id
_entity.type
_entity.pdbx_description
1 polymer ?
#
loop_
_entity_poly.entity_id
_entity_poly.type
_entity_poly.pdbx_seq_one_letter_code
_entity_poly.pdbx_strand_id
1 'polypeptide(L)'
;MVFPLHCPVGCNTWCWLSRGSDLSSSLSCRVKHMVLVEPWGLPERPDTEDQDRPTPVWIKALGAMLSPFNPLAGLRLVGPLGPTLVSALRPDFKKKYLSMFNDDTVTEYIYHLNVQTPSGETAFKNMTIPYGWAKRPMLQRIGLLHADIPITVIYGSRSSIDGNSGNAIKEMRPNSHVEIIAIRGAGHYVYADQPEDFNHRVLQVCDALG
;
A
#
# COMPACT_ATOMS: atom_id res chain seq x y z
N MET A 1 5.48 -3.93 -5.07
CA MET A 1 6.69 -3.12 -4.89
C MET A 1 6.35 -2.09 -3.83
N VAL A 2 6.77 -2.33 -2.59
CA VAL A 2 6.46 -1.44 -1.46
C VAL A 2 7.47 -0.31 -1.52
N PHE A 3 7.04 0.87 -1.96
CA PHE A 3 7.85 2.07 -1.92
C PHE A 3 7.54 2.81 -0.62
N PRO A 4 8.47 2.90 0.34
CA PRO A 4 8.37 3.92 1.35
C PRO A 4 8.71 5.25 0.64
N LEU A 5 7.68 5.99 0.22
CA LEU A 5 7.89 7.40 -0.04
C LEU A 5 8.02 8.07 1.32
N HIS A 6 9.23 8.58 1.58
CA HIS A 6 9.47 9.40 2.75
C HIS A 6 8.60 10.66 2.61
N CYS A 7 7.59 10.79 3.47
CA CYS A 7 6.79 11.99 3.54
C CYS A 7 7.64 13.09 4.21
N PRO A 8 7.78 14.29 3.63
CA PRO A 8 8.62 15.35 4.20
C PRO A 8 8.02 15.97 5.47
N VAL A 9 6.75 15.70 5.77
CA VAL A 9 6.19 15.90 7.10
C VAL A 9 6.60 14.70 7.94
N GLY A 10 7.40 14.92 8.99
CA GLY A 10 7.99 13.91 9.88
C GLY A 10 7.00 13.02 10.63
N CYS A 11 6.18 12.28 9.90
CA CYS A 11 5.20 11.34 10.37
C CYS A 11 5.66 9.95 9.93
N ASN A 12 6.42 9.31 10.82
CA ASN A 12 6.80 7.91 10.71
C ASN A 12 5.53 7.03 10.68
N THR A 13 4.93 6.83 9.52
CA THR A 13 3.84 5.87 9.32
C THR A 13 4.42 4.46 9.15
N TRP A 14 5.06 3.98 10.22
CA TRP A 14 5.22 2.55 10.46
C TRP A 14 4.05 2.12 11.33
N CYS A 15 3.00 1.57 10.71
CA CYS A 15 1.91 0.96 11.47
C CYS A 15 2.47 -0.31 12.13
N TRP A 16 2.74 -0.22 13.44
CA TRP A 16 3.27 -1.30 14.25
C TRP A 16 2.28 -2.46 14.33
N LEU A 17 2.66 -3.61 13.77
CA LEU A 17 2.07 -4.91 14.07
C LEU A 17 2.50 -5.34 15.49
N SER A 18 1.80 -4.86 16.52
CA SER A 18 1.90 -5.49 17.85
C SER A 18 1.14 -6.82 17.85
N ARG A 19 1.69 -7.81 18.56
CA ARG A 19 1.07 -9.13 18.77
C ARG A 19 -0.35 -8.93 19.34
N GLY A 20 -1.30 -9.68 18.77
CA GLY A 20 -2.72 -9.51 19.03
C GLY A 20 -3.09 -9.75 20.48
N SER A 21 -3.31 -8.66 21.22
CA SER A 21 -4.22 -8.57 22.37
C SER A 21 -4.33 -7.14 22.94
N ASP A 22 -3.37 -6.24 22.65
CA ASP A 22 -3.31 -4.90 23.30
C ASP A 22 -3.35 -3.68 22.34
N LEU A 23 -3.82 -3.85 21.09
CA LEU A 23 -3.89 -2.71 20.16
C LEU A 23 -4.97 -1.68 20.57
N SER A 24 -6.08 -2.10 21.18
CA SER A 24 -7.27 -1.25 21.30
C SER A 24 -7.18 -0.22 22.43
N SER A 25 -6.59 -0.58 23.58
CA SER A 25 -6.55 0.28 24.76
C SER A 25 -5.43 1.34 24.73
N SER A 26 -4.32 1.06 24.05
CA SER A 26 -3.14 1.94 24.04
C SER A 26 -3.12 2.97 22.91
N LEU A 27 -3.73 2.63 21.76
CA LEU A 27 -3.81 3.53 20.60
C LEU A 27 -4.92 4.58 20.74
N SER A 28 -6.02 4.24 21.41
CA SER A 28 -7.20 5.11 21.51
C SER A 28 -6.92 6.44 22.23
N CYS A 29 -5.94 6.47 23.15
CA CYS A 29 -5.60 7.69 23.87
C CYS A 29 -4.71 8.66 23.07
N ARG A 30 -4.19 8.25 21.89
CA ARG A 30 -3.18 9.01 21.13
C ARG A 30 -3.55 9.29 19.68
N VAL A 31 -4.43 8.47 19.09
CA VAL A 31 -4.83 8.61 17.68
C VAL A 31 -6.17 9.34 17.60
N LYS A 32 -6.16 10.54 17.00
CA LYS A 32 -7.38 11.33 16.77
C LYS A 32 -8.17 10.90 15.53
N HIS A 33 -7.48 10.43 14.48
CA HIS A 33 -8.07 10.05 13.20
C HIS A 33 -7.14 9.12 12.42
N MET A 34 -7.71 8.20 11.64
CA MET A 34 -6.94 7.33 10.76
C MET A 34 -7.24 7.64 9.29
N VAL A 35 -6.23 8.04 8.53
CA VAL A 35 -6.32 8.18 7.07
C VAL A 35 -5.68 6.95 6.41
N LEU A 36 -6.50 6.17 5.72
CA LEU A 36 -6.11 4.94 5.03
C LEU A 36 -6.03 5.22 3.52
N VAL A 37 -4.83 5.41 3.01
CA VAL A 37 -4.60 5.66 1.57
C VAL A 37 -4.25 4.36 0.89
N GLU A 38 -5.06 3.95 -0.10
CA GLU A 38 -4.87 2.72 -0.87
C GLU A 38 -4.55 1.50 0.02
N PRO A 39 -5.41 1.19 1.02
CA PRO A 39 -5.11 0.26 2.10
C PRO A 39 -5.11 -1.20 1.64
N TRP A 40 -4.05 -1.59 0.91
CA TRP A 40 -3.77 -2.96 0.57
C TRP A 40 -3.68 -3.82 1.85
N GLY A 41 -4.28 -5.01 1.80
CA GLY A 41 -4.32 -5.95 2.93
C GLY A 41 -5.49 -5.76 3.89
N LEU A 42 -6.42 -4.85 3.61
CA LEU A 42 -7.76 -4.91 4.19
C LEU A 42 -8.54 -6.12 3.69
N PRO A 43 -8.85 -6.24 2.38
CA PRO A 43 -9.79 -7.25 1.91
C PRO A 43 -9.26 -8.66 2.13
N GLU A 44 -10.18 -9.56 2.43
CA GLU A 44 -9.90 -10.98 2.44
C GLU A 44 -9.77 -11.49 1.01
N ARG A 45 -8.96 -12.53 0.85
CA ARG A 45 -8.90 -13.24 -0.42
C ARG A 45 -10.29 -13.85 -0.67
N PRO A 46 -10.93 -13.62 -1.83
CA PRO A 46 -12.19 -14.28 -2.16
C PRO A 46 -12.04 -15.79 -2.11
N ASP A 47 -13.02 -16.48 -1.49
CA ASP A 47 -13.04 -17.94 -1.41
C ASP A 47 -13.39 -18.61 -2.75
N THR A 48 -13.88 -17.86 -3.73
CA THR A 48 -14.50 -18.39 -4.95
C THR A 48 -13.56 -18.58 -6.16
N GLU A 49 -13.61 -19.82 -6.68
CA GLU A 49 -13.39 -20.30 -8.07
C GLU A 49 -12.01 -20.32 -8.72
N ASP A 50 -11.01 -19.53 -8.31
CA ASP A 50 -9.65 -19.66 -8.89
C ASP A 50 -8.80 -20.74 -8.19
N GLN A 51 -9.36 -21.42 -7.19
CA GLN A 51 -8.71 -22.57 -6.53
C GLN A 51 -8.80 -23.86 -7.37
N ASP A 52 -9.79 -23.97 -8.27
CA ASP A 52 -10.08 -25.19 -9.02
C ASP A 52 -9.54 -25.20 -10.46
N ARG A 53 -8.86 -24.13 -10.90
CA ARG A 53 -8.10 -24.21 -12.14
C ARG A 53 -6.81 -24.97 -11.83
N PRO A 54 -6.60 -26.18 -12.38
CA PRO A 54 -5.36 -26.91 -12.16
C PRO A 54 -4.23 -26.11 -12.79
N THR A 55 -3.53 -25.33 -11.97
CA THR A 55 -2.31 -24.64 -12.39
C THR A 55 -1.34 -25.73 -12.82
N PRO A 56 -0.91 -25.77 -14.10
CA PRO A 56 -0.04 -26.81 -14.58
C PRO A 56 1.19 -26.97 -13.68
N VAL A 57 1.61 -28.21 -13.44
CA VAL A 57 2.69 -28.52 -12.50
C VAL A 57 3.98 -27.78 -12.84
N TRP A 58 4.25 -27.54 -14.13
CA TRP A 58 5.41 -26.74 -14.57
C TRP A 58 5.35 -25.28 -14.09
N ILE A 59 4.16 -24.66 -14.02
CA ILE A 59 3.98 -23.30 -13.48
C ILE A 59 4.22 -23.30 -11.98
N LYS A 60 3.69 -24.31 -11.26
CA LYS A 60 3.93 -24.47 -9.82
C LYS A 60 5.42 -24.70 -9.52
N ALA A 61 6.09 -25.53 -10.32
CA ALA A 61 7.52 -25.81 -10.19
C ALA A 61 8.37 -24.57 -10.51
N LEU A 62 8.07 -23.84 -11.58
CA LEU A 62 8.75 -22.58 -11.91
C LEU A 62 8.51 -21.53 -10.83
N GLY A 63 7.28 -21.40 -10.34
CA GLY A 63 6.93 -20.52 -9.23
C GLY A 63 7.66 -20.89 -7.93
N ALA A 64 7.79 -22.18 -7.61
CA ALA A 64 8.55 -22.66 -6.46
C ALA A 64 10.07 -22.44 -6.61
N MET A 65 10.60 -22.64 -7.82
CA MET A 65 12.02 -22.43 -8.14
C MET A 65 12.40 -20.94 -8.13
N LEU A 66 11.48 -20.06 -8.55
CA LEU A 66 11.66 -18.61 -8.57
C LEU A 66 11.21 -17.93 -7.26
N SER A 67 10.41 -18.57 -6.42
CA SER A 67 10.01 -18.08 -5.08
C SER A 67 11.18 -17.67 -4.17
N PRO A 68 12.32 -18.38 -4.11
CA PRO A 68 13.49 -17.90 -3.36
C PRO A 68 14.16 -16.70 -4.01
N PHE A 69 13.98 -16.49 -5.32
CA PHE A 69 14.55 -15.35 -6.01
C PHE A 69 13.77 -14.09 -5.70
N ASN A 70 14.48 -13.16 -5.09
CA ASN A 70 13.97 -11.84 -4.86
C ASN A 70 13.84 -11.14 -6.23
N PRO A 71 12.65 -10.66 -6.66
CA PRO A 71 12.49 -10.07 -7.98
C PRO A 71 13.44 -8.89 -8.24
N LEU A 72 13.86 -8.15 -7.20
CA LEU A 72 14.87 -7.08 -7.32
C LEU A 72 16.31 -7.57 -7.11
N ALA A 73 16.56 -8.88 -7.02
CA ALA A 73 17.92 -9.42 -7.05
C ALA A 73 18.61 -9.11 -8.38
N GLY A 74 17.88 -9.16 -9.50
CA GLY A 74 18.40 -8.72 -10.79
C GLY A 74 18.75 -7.23 -10.79
N LEU A 75 17.93 -6.39 -10.14
CA LEU A 75 18.22 -4.96 -10.01
C LEU A 75 19.49 -4.69 -9.18
N ARG A 76 19.77 -5.52 -8.17
CA ARG A 76 21.01 -5.45 -7.38
C ARG A 76 22.25 -5.89 -8.16
N LEU A 77 22.10 -6.81 -9.11
CA LEU A 77 23.18 -7.32 -9.95
C LEU A 77 23.66 -6.29 -10.98
N VAL A 78 22.77 -5.46 -11.53
CA VAL A 78 23.13 -4.52 -12.62
C VAL A 78 23.94 -3.30 -12.15
N GLY A 79 24.02 -3.06 -10.83
CA GLY A 79 24.88 -2.02 -10.26
C GLY A 79 24.61 -0.63 -10.86
N PRO A 80 25.65 0.15 -11.23
CA PRO A 80 25.49 1.54 -11.71
C PRO A 80 24.56 1.74 -12.90
N LEU A 81 24.27 0.70 -13.70
CA LEU A 81 23.31 0.77 -14.82
C LEU A 81 21.84 0.64 -14.37
N GLY A 82 21.60 0.40 -13.09
CA GLY A 82 20.29 0.14 -12.53
C GLY A 82 19.28 1.30 -12.65
N PRO A 83 19.64 2.59 -12.49
CA PRO A 83 18.72 3.69 -12.73
C PRO A 83 18.16 3.67 -14.17
N THR A 84 19.01 3.47 -15.18
CA THR A 84 18.57 3.37 -16.57
C THR A 84 17.61 2.19 -16.77
N LEU A 85 17.87 1.05 -16.13
CA LEU A 85 16.98 -0.10 -16.16
C LEU A 85 15.62 0.18 -15.51
N VAL A 86 15.59 0.85 -14.35
CA VAL A 86 14.33 1.26 -13.70
C VAL A 86 13.54 2.20 -14.61
N SER A 87 14.20 3.18 -15.25
CA SER A 87 13.56 4.10 -16.19
C SER A 87 12.90 3.35 -17.35
N ALA A 88 13.59 2.34 -17.90
CA ALA A 88 13.09 1.53 -19.00
C ALA A 88 11.93 0.61 -18.58
N LEU A 89 11.98 0.02 -17.39
CA LEU A 89 10.95 -0.89 -16.88
C LEU A 89 9.72 -0.15 -16.34
N ARG A 90 9.90 1.07 -15.82
CA ARG A 90 8.86 1.87 -15.15
C ARG A 90 8.90 3.34 -15.60
N PRO A 91 8.70 3.62 -16.91
CA PRO A 91 8.69 4.99 -17.42
C PRO A 91 7.54 5.82 -16.85
N ASP A 92 6.49 5.16 -16.32
CA ASP A 92 5.36 5.81 -15.68
C ASP A 92 5.77 6.62 -14.45
N PHE A 93 6.78 6.20 -13.69
CA PHE A 93 7.22 6.95 -12.51
C PHE A 93 7.79 8.31 -12.88
N LYS A 94 8.66 8.38 -13.90
CA LYS A 94 9.18 9.67 -14.37
C LYS A 94 8.05 10.60 -14.81
N LYS A 95 7.04 10.06 -15.48
CA LYS A 95 5.87 10.85 -15.92
C LYS A 95 5.04 11.40 -14.75
N LYS A 96 4.81 10.61 -13.70
CA LYS A 96 3.98 11.01 -12.54
C LYS A 96 4.60 12.18 -11.77
N TYR A 97 5.91 12.21 -11.67
CA TYR A 97 6.64 13.21 -10.86
C TYR A 97 7.26 14.34 -11.69
N LEU A 98 6.91 14.44 -12.97
CA LEU A 98 7.49 15.41 -13.89
C LEU A 98 7.27 16.87 -13.46
N SER A 99 6.19 17.14 -12.72
CA SER A 99 5.91 18.46 -12.15
C SER A 99 6.85 18.85 -11.00
N MET A 100 7.48 17.87 -10.35
CA MET A 100 8.41 18.08 -9.23
C MET A 100 9.87 17.97 -9.65
N PHE A 101 10.18 17.04 -10.54
CA PHE A 101 11.54 16.72 -10.99
C PHE A 101 11.55 16.55 -12.51
N ASN A 102 12.46 17.26 -13.19
CA ASN A 102 12.65 17.17 -14.64
C ASN A 102 13.84 16.28 -15.06
N ASP A 103 14.55 15.72 -14.08
CA ASP A 103 15.74 14.89 -14.24
C ASP A 103 15.45 13.41 -13.87
N ASP A 104 16.49 12.64 -13.52
CA ASP A 104 16.38 11.24 -13.14
C ASP A 104 16.28 11.01 -11.63
N THR A 105 16.09 12.07 -10.83
CA THR A 105 16.05 12.01 -9.35
C THR A 105 15.12 10.91 -8.83
N VAL A 106 13.91 10.79 -9.41
CA VAL A 106 12.90 9.80 -8.99
C VAL A 106 13.37 8.37 -9.27
N THR A 107 13.96 8.16 -10.44
CA THR A 107 14.42 6.84 -10.89
C THR A 107 15.65 6.41 -10.09
N GLU A 108 16.59 7.33 -9.84
CA GLU A 108 17.75 7.10 -8.98
C GLU A 108 17.34 6.80 -7.55
N TYR A 109 16.39 7.57 -7.00
CA TYR A 109 15.83 7.33 -5.67
C TYR A 109 15.21 5.93 -5.57
N ILE A 110 14.36 5.56 -6.53
CA ILE A 110 13.74 4.22 -6.61
C ILE A 110 14.81 3.13 -6.68
N TYR A 111 15.82 3.30 -7.53
CA TYR A 111 16.92 2.36 -7.66
C TYR A 111 17.65 2.18 -6.33
N HIS A 112 18.14 3.27 -5.73
CA HIS A 112 18.94 3.25 -4.51
C HIS A 112 18.17 2.76 -3.28
N LEU A 113 16.85 2.96 -3.22
CA LEU A 113 16.01 2.33 -2.19
C LEU A 113 15.97 0.80 -2.32
N ASN A 114 15.92 0.29 -3.55
CA ASN A 114 15.67 -1.13 -3.81
C ASN A 114 16.94 -1.97 -3.93
N VAL A 115 18.12 -1.37 -4.11
CA VAL A 115 19.38 -2.13 -4.12
C VAL A 115 19.99 -2.37 -2.75
N GLN A 116 19.48 -1.71 -1.72
CA GLN A 116 19.87 -1.97 -0.33
C GLN A 116 19.43 -3.38 0.13
N THR A 117 19.78 -3.71 1.38
CA THR A 117 19.36 -4.95 2.05
C THR A 117 17.84 -5.18 1.85
N PRO A 118 17.40 -6.38 1.42
CA PRO A 118 16.03 -6.66 0.99
C PRO A 118 15.01 -6.76 2.15
N SER A 119 15.05 -5.85 3.11
CA SER A 119 14.16 -5.86 4.28
C SER A 119 12.69 -5.70 3.87
N GLY A 120 12.39 -4.77 2.95
CA GLY A 120 11.04 -4.53 2.44
C GLY A 120 10.47 -5.72 1.67
N GLU A 121 11.27 -6.36 0.82
CA GLU A 121 10.87 -7.54 0.05
C GLU A 121 10.65 -8.76 0.96
N THR A 122 11.54 -8.96 1.93
CA THR A 122 11.41 -10.03 2.93
C THR A 122 10.16 -9.82 3.79
N ALA A 123 9.91 -8.59 4.25
CA ALA A 123 8.72 -8.25 5.01
C ALA A 123 7.45 -8.45 4.17
N PHE A 124 7.42 -7.95 2.93
CA PHE A 124 6.28 -8.12 2.04
C PHE A 124 6.01 -9.60 1.76
N LYS A 125 7.03 -10.42 1.49
CA LYS A 125 6.91 -11.87 1.33
C LYS A 125 6.34 -12.55 2.58
N ASN A 126 6.76 -12.13 3.77
CA ASN A 126 6.24 -12.69 5.04
C ASN A 126 4.80 -12.27 5.35
N MET A 127 4.35 -11.14 4.80
CA MET A 127 2.99 -10.62 4.96
C MET A 127 2.03 -11.06 3.86
N THR A 128 2.52 -11.71 2.81
CA THR A 128 1.72 -12.11 1.63
C THR A 128 1.54 -13.61 1.54
N ILE A 129 0.42 -14.00 0.93
CA ILE A 129 0.19 -15.33 0.37
C ILE A 129 0.19 -15.20 -1.17
N PRO A 130 0.12 -16.30 -1.95
CA PRO A 130 0.14 -16.23 -3.41
C PRO A 130 -0.86 -15.22 -4.00
N TYR A 131 -0.49 -14.66 -5.16
CA TYR A 131 -1.24 -13.61 -5.86
C TYR A 131 -1.30 -12.25 -5.13
N GLY A 132 -0.44 -12.03 -4.13
CA GLY A 132 -0.30 -10.73 -3.48
C GLY A 132 -1.43 -10.42 -2.48
N TRP A 133 -2.15 -11.42 -2.02
CA TRP A 133 -3.11 -11.27 -0.92
C TRP A 133 -2.39 -11.21 0.42
N ALA A 134 -2.98 -10.51 1.39
CA ALA A 134 -2.43 -10.46 2.74
C ALA A 134 -2.61 -11.80 3.46
N LYS A 135 -1.56 -12.25 4.14
CA LYS A 135 -1.58 -13.45 5.00
C LYS A 135 -2.50 -13.30 6.20
N ARG A 136 -2.64 -12.08 6.70
CA ARG A 136 -3.55 -11.71 7.79
C ARG A 136 -4.30 -10.44 7.39
N PRO A 137 -5.43 -10.56 6.67
CA PRO A 137 -6.25 -9.42 6.29
C PRO A 137 -6.69 -8.59 7.50
N MET A 138 -6.85 -7.28 7.32
CA MET A 138 -7.20 -6.35 8.40
C MET A 138 -8.70 -6.07 8.50
N LEU A 139 -9.50 -6.38 7.46
CA LEU A 139 -10.90 -6.00 7.40
C LEU A 139 -11.69 -6.47 8.63
N GLN A 140 -11.67 -7.77 8.95
CA GLN A 140 -12.38 -8.34 10.11
C GLN A 140 -11.90 -7.82 11.47
N ARG A 141 -10.74 -7.14 11.52
CA ARG A 141 -10.15 -6.60 12.75
C ARG A 141 -10.42 -5.11 12.92
N ILE A 142 -10.94 -4.43 11.90
CA ILE A 142 -11.17 -2.98 11.93
C ILE A 142 -12.25 -2.59 12.95
N GLY A 143 -13.22 -3.48 13.21
CA GLY A 143 -14.25 -3.29 14.23
C GLY A 143 -13.71 -3.28 15.66
N LEU A 144 -12.50 -3.81 15.89
CA LEU A 144 -11.86 -3.84 17.23
C LEU A 144 -11.22 -2.50 17.62
N LEU A 145 -11.09 -1.56 16.67
CA LEU A 145 -10.64 -0.21 16.97
C LEU A 145 -11.71 0.53 17.78
N HIS A 146 -11.28 1.36 18.73
CA HIS A 146 -12.19 2.17 19.54
C HIS A 146 -13.15 2.98 18.66
N ALA A 147 -14.43 3.05 19.04
CA ALA A 147 -15.47 3.70 18.22
C ALA A 147 -15.18 5.20 17.97
N ASP A 148 -14.54 5.85 18.93
CA ASP A 148 -14.18 7.28 18.84
C ASP A 148 -13.08 7.60 17.84
N ILE A 149 -12.40 6.60 17.26
CA ILE A 149 -11.38 6.82 16.23
C ILE A 149 -12.06 6.83 14.86
N PRO A 150 -12.22 8.01 14.21
CA PRO A 150 -12.77 8.09 12.88
C PRO A 150 -11.77 7.59 11.84
N ILE A 151 -12.30 7.13 10.70
CA ILE A 151 -11.50 6.59 9.60
C ILE A 151 -11.90 7.28 8.30
N THR A 152 -10.92 7.82 7.58
CA THR A 152 -11.09 8.23 6.17
C THR A 152 -10.33 7.27 5.28
N VAL A 153 -11.00 6.65 4.33
CA VAL A 153 -10.40 5.78 3.31
C VAL A 153 -10.27 6.56 2.01
N ILE A 154 -9.07 6.64 1.45
CA ILE A 154 -8.78 7.33 0.20
C ILE A 154 -8.29 6.31 -0.84
N TYR A 155 -8.93 6.29 -2.01
CA TYR A 155 -8.50 5.46 -3.15
C TYR A 155 -8.61 6.21 -4.47
N GLY A 156 -7.87 5.75 -5.46
CA GLY A 156 -7.93 6.22 -6.84
C GLY A 156 -9.08 5.54 -7.58
N SER A 157 -9.83 6.30 -8.37
CA SER A 157 -10.99 5.79 -9.11
C SER A 157 -10.63 4.72 -10.18
N ARG A 158 -9.34 4.57 -10.50
CA ARG A 158 -8.80 3.57 -11.43
C ARG A 158 -7.91 2.54 -10.73
N SER A 159 -7.88 2.52 -9.39
CA SER A 159 -7.06 1.57 -8.64
C SER A 159 -7.57 0.14 -8.81
N SER A 160 -6.65 -0.82 -8.81
CA SER A 160 -6.97 -2.25 -8.74
C SER A 160 -7.11 -2.76 -7.31
N ILE A 161 -6.85 -1.91 -6.31
CA ILE A 161 -7.19 -2.20 -4.92
C ILE A 161 -8.69 -2.02 -4.76
N ASP A 162 -9.34 -3.00 -4.13
CA ASP A 162 -10.78 -3.04 -3.94
C ASP A 162 -11.31 -1.76 -3.26
N GLY A 163 -12.04 -0.94 -4.03
CA GLY A 163 -12.70 0.25 -3.51
C GLY A 163 -13.87 -0.06 -2.56
N ASN A 164 -14.35 -1.31 -2.51
CA ASN A 164 -15.47 -1.71 -1.64
C ASN A 164 -15.05 -1.93 -0.19
N SER A 165 -13.76 -2.13 0.08
CA SER A 165 -13.25 -2.29 1.45
C SER A 165 -13.63 -1.11 2.36
N GLY A 166 -13.76 0.11 1.81
CA GLY A 166 -14.29 1.26 2.55
C GLY A 166 -15.74 1.09 3.02
N ASN A 167 -16.61 0.55 2.15
CA ASN A 167 -18.02 0.29 2.50
C ASN A 167 -18.11 -0.78 3.59
N ALA A 168 -17.33 -1.86 3.46
CA ALA A 168 -17.27 -2.89 4.49
C ALA A 168 -16.77 -2.34 5.85
N ILE A 169 -15.78 -1.42 5.85
CA ILE A 169 -15.38 -0.72 7.09
C ILE A 169 -16.54 0.05 7.69
N LYS A 170 -17.29 0.79 6.85
CA LYS A 170 -18.44 1.59 7.29
C LYS A 170 -19.54 0.72 7.90
N GLU A 171 -19.83 -0.44 7.31
CA GLU A 171 -20.79 -1.41 7.85
C GLU A 171 -20.34 -2.03 9.18
N MET A 172 -19.05 -2.35 9.32
CA MET A 172 -18.51 -2.92 10.56
C MET A 172 -18.34 -1.89 11.69
N ARG A 173 -18.41 -0.58 11.39
CA ARG A 173 -18.24 0.50 12.36
C ARG A 173 -19.44 1.45 12.37
N PRO A 174 -20.66 0.98 12.67
CA PRO A 174 -21.88 1.79 12.57
C PRO A 174 -21.91 2.97 13.55
N ASN A 175 -21.19 2.87 14.66
CA ASN A 175 -21.12 3.89 15.71
C ASN A 175 -19.84 4.76 15.62
N SER A 176 -19.14 4.74 14.48
CA SER A 176 -17.92 5.51 14.26
C SER A 176 -18.01 6.24 12.91
N HIS A 177 -17.40 7.43 12.82
CA HIS A 177 -17.38 8.14 11.55
C HIS A 177 -16.41 7.46 10.58
N VAL A 178 -16.95 7.02 9.44
CA VAL A 178 -16.18 6.46 8.32
C VAL A 178 -16.50 7.24 7.05
N GLU A 179 -15.47 7.87 6.50
CA GLU A 179 -15.54 8.60 5.23
C GLU A 179 -14.79 7.83 4.14
N ILE A 180 -15.32 7.87 2.92
CA ILE A 180 -14.81 7.14 1.77
C ILE A 180 -14.62 8.15 0.65
N ILE A 181 -13.37 8.39 0.24
CA ILE A 181 -12.99 9.40 -0.75
C ILE A 181 -12.37 8.71 -1.97
N ALA A 182 -12.99 8.90 -3.13
CA ALA A 182 -12.46 8.49 -4.42
C ALA A 182 -11.82 9.69 -5.13
N ILE A 183 -10.52 9.61 -5.43
CA ILE A 183 -9.81 10.61 -6.23
C ILE A 183 -9.95 10.25 -7.71
N ARG A 184 -10.63 11.11 -8.46
CA ARG A 184 -10.93 10.86 -9.88
C ARG A 184 -9.66 10.92 -10.71
N GLY A 185 -9.51 9.99 -11.65
CA GLY A 185 -8.37 9.94 -12.57
C GLY A 185 -7.10 9.32 -11.99
N ALA A 186 -7.03 9.12 -10.66
CA ALA A 186 -5.92 8.45 -9.99
C ALA A 186 -6.01 6.92 -10.04
N GLY A 187 -4.85 6.27 -10.13
CA GLY A 187 -4.68 4.84 -9.87
C GLY A 187 -4.18 4.59 -8.44
N HIS A 188 -3.44 3.50 -8.23
CA HIS A 188 -2.94 3.09 -6.91
C HIS A 188 -1.95 4.07 -6.27
N TYR A 189 -1.31 4.96 -7.04
CA TYR A 189 -0.40 5.97 -6.50
C TYR A 189 -1.12 7.31 -6.42
N VAL A 190 -2.17 7.39 -5.61
CA VAL A 190 -3.12 8.51 -5.60
C VAL A 190 -2.44 9.87 -5.46
N TYR A 191 -1.50 9.97 -4.53
CA TYR A 191 -0.69 11.17 -4.27
C TYR A 191 0.25 11.55 -5.42
N ALA A 192 0.57 10.63 -6.34
CA ALA A 192 1.45 10.89 -7.48
C ALA A 192 0.64 11.12 -8.76
N ASP A 193 -0.54 10.49 -8.87
CA ASP A 193 -1.40 10.61 -10.04
C ASP A 193 -2.22 11.90 -10.02
N GLN A 194 -2.66 12.35 -8.84
CA GLN A 194 -3.47 13.57 -8.63
C GLN A 194 -3.03 14.27 -7.32
N PRO A 195 -1.81 14.84 -7.26
CA PRO A 195 -1.25 15.40 -6.03
C PRO A 195 -2.07 16.55 -5.44
N GLU A 196 -2.60 17.45 -6.27
CA GLU A 196 -3.37 18.60 -5.82
C GLU A 196 -4.68 18.17 -5.16
N ASP A 197 -5.46 17.32 -5.83
CA ASP A 197 -6.70 16.77 -5.29
C ASP A 197 -6.46 15.96 -4.04
N PHE A 198 -5.44 15.08 -4.04
CA PHE A 198 -5.10 14.27 -2.86
C PHE A 198 -4.74 15.15 -1.66
N ASN A 199 -3.84 16.13 -1.83
CA ASN A 199 -3.42 17.01 -0.76
C ASN A 199 -4.59 17.85 -0.23
N HIS A 200 -5.44 18.36 -1.13
CA HIS A 200 -6.63 19.12 -0.74
C HIS A 200 -7.58 18.28 0.13
N ARG A 201 -7.82 17.01 -0.23
CA ARG A 201 -8.65 16.10 0.58
C ARG A 201 -8.03 15.78 1.93
N VAL A 202 -6.72 15.53 1.99
CA VAL A 202 -6.04 15.29 3.27
C VAL A 202 -6.13 16.52 4.18
N LEU A 203 -5.93 17.72 3.64
CA LEU A 203 -6.06 18.96 4.42
C LEU A 203 -7.49 19.16 4.92
N GLN A 204 -8.52 18.92 4.09
CA GLN A 204 -9.92 18.96 4.54
C GLN A 204 -10.19 18.01 5.71
N VAL A 205 -9.64 16.80 5.66
CA VAL A 205 -9.77 15.84 6.76
C VAL A 205 -9.06 16.35 8.01
N CYS A 206 -7.86 16.90 7.88
CA CYS A 206 -7.12 17.47 9.01
C CYS A 206 -7.84 18.67 9.65
N ASP A 207 -8.37 19.58 8.84
CA ASP A 207 -9.06 20.79 9.31
C ASP A 207 -10.35 20.44 10.06
N ALA A 208 -11.00 19.32 9.71
CA ALA A 208 -12.17 18.82 10.42
C ALA A 208 -11.87 18.30 11.85
N LEU A 209 -10.59 18.10 12.20
CA LEU A 209 -10.16 17.56 13.51
C LEU A 209 -9.93 18.60 14.60
N GLY A 210 -9.89 19.89 14.24
CA GLY A 210 -9.66 21.01 15.17
C GLY A 210 -8.19 21.25 15.52
#